data_AF-A0AA88VF65-F1
#
_entry.id   AF-A0AA88VF65-F1
#
_cell.length_a   1.000
_cell.length_b   1.000
_cell.length_c   1.000
_cell.angle_alpha   90.00
_cell.angle_beta   90.00
_cell.angle_gamma   90.00
#
_symmetry.space_group_name_H-M   'P 1'
#
loop_
_entity.id
_entity.type
_entity.pdbx_description
1 polymer ?
#
loop_
_entity_poly.entity_id
_entity_poly.type
_entity_poly.pdbx_seq_one_letter_code
_entity_poly.pdbx_strand_id
1 'polypeptide(L)' 'MYYIQAAAIRFEFRGGDWKEAFMQMDGEPWKQPMNKEYSSFVEIKRMPFQSTILDQLEGKRP' A
#
# COMPACT_ATOMS: atom_id res chain seq x y z
N MET A 1 8.82 1.64 -27.95
CA MET A 1 7.71 2.19 -27.14
C MET A 1 8.20 2.25 -25.69
N TYR A 2 8.23 3.44 -25.08
CA TYR A 2 8.73 3.61 -23.71
C TYR A 2 7.55 3.60 -22.73
N TYR A 3 7.62 2.77 -21.71
CA TYR A 3 6.73 2.85 -20.56
C TYR A 3 7.44 3.67 -19.49
N ILE A 4 6.92 4.86 -19.20
CA ILE A 4 7.45 5.66 -18.09
C ILE A 4 6.81 5.12 -16.82
N GLN A 5 7.62 4.56 -15.93
CA GLN A 5 7.19 4.21 -14.58
C GLN A 5 7.41 5.45 -13.70
N ALA A 6 6.35 5.98 -13.09
CA ALA A 6 6.47 7.09 -12.16
C ALA A 6 7.38 6.69 -10.99
N ALA A 7 8.35 7.56 -10.64
CA ALA A 7 9.27 7.30 -9.52
C ALA A 7 8.53 7.23 -8.16
N ALA A 8 7.43 7.98 -8.04
CA ALA A 8 6.47 7.92 -6.95
C ALA A 8 5.11 8.47 -7.43
N ILE A 9 4.03 8.02 -6.82
CA ILE A 9 2.68 8.55 -7.01
C ILE A 9 2.20 9.08 -5.67
N ARG A 10 1.72 10.34 -5.62
CA ARG A 10 1.19 10.96 -4.42
C ARG A 10 -0.27 11.33 -4.60
N PHE A 11 -1.11 10.90 -3.68
CA PHE A 11 -2.52 11.26 -3.60
C PHE A 11 -2.76 12.13 -2.37
N GLU A 12 -3.52 13.19 -2.54
CA GLU A 12 -4.11 13.95 -1.44
C GLU A 12 -5.57 13.54 -1.30
N PHE A 13 -5.88 12.95 -0.16
CA PHE A 13 -7.24 12.72 0.26
C PHE A 13 -7.62 13.87 1.20
N ARG A 14 -8.44 14.81 0.71
CA ARG A 14 -9.01 15.92 1.50
C ARG A 14 -10.09 15.46 2.48
N GLY A 15 -9.80 15.56 3.78
CA GLY A 15 -10.70 15.14 4.86
C GLY A 15 -11.99 15.96 4.93
N GLY A 16 -12.98 15.44 5.67
CA GLY A 16 -14.22 16.16 5.97
C GLY A 16 -15.51 15.50 5.45
N ASP A 17 -15.49 14.88 4.26
CA ASP A 17 -16.73 14.38 3.61
C ASP A 17 -16.91 12.85 3.65
N TRP A 18 -15.89 12.08 4.01
CA TRP A 18 -16.01 10.62 4.10
C TRP A 18 -16.34 10.12 5.50
N LYS A 19 -17.35 9.25 5.59
CA LYS A 19 -17.66 8.50 6.81
C LYS A 19 -16.81 7.24 6.97
N GLU A 20 -16.48 6.59 5.87
CA GLU A 20 -15.86 5.27 5.82
C GLU A 20 -14.82 5.24 4.71
N ALA A 21 -13.58 5.62 5.03
CA ALA A 21 -12.44 5.57 4.13
C ALA A 21 -11.46 4.51 4.61
N PHE A 22 -11.11 3.60 3.70
CA PHE A 22 -10.19 2.50 3.98
C PHE A 22 -9.18 2.35 2.85
N MET A 23 -7.96 2.01 3.21
CA MET A 23 -6.90 1.66 2.28
C MET A 23 -6.62 0.16 2.37
N GLN A 24 -6.44 -0.49 1.22
CA GLN A 24 -6.06 -1.90 1.12
C GLN A 24 -4.83 -2.00 0.23
N MET A 25 -3.85 -2.79 0.65
CA MET A 25 -2.68 -3.15 -0.15
C MET A 25 -2.68 -4.67 -0.33
N ASP A 26 -2.24 -5.12 -1.50
CA ASP A 26 -2.01 -6.55 -1.81
C ASP A 26 -3.25 -7.47 -1.74
N GLY A 27 -4.47 -6.90 -1.73
CA GLY A 27 -5.72 -7.66 -1.72
C GLY A 27 -6.03 -8.39 -0.40
N GLU A 28 -5.24 -8.17 0.65
CA GLU A 28 -5.43 -8.81 1.95
C GLU A 28 -6.75 -8.39 2.63
N PRO A 29 -7.39 -9.26 3.43
CA PRO A 29 -8.76 -9.05 3.91
C PRO A 29 -8.93 -7.92 4.94
N TRP A 30 -7.85 -7.26 5.36
CA TRP A 30 -7.89 -6.17 6.34
C TRP A 30 -8.04 -4.79 5.65
N LYS A 31 -8.72 -3.88 6.34
CA LYS A 31 -9.03 -2.52 5.87
C LYS A 31 -8.31 -1.51 6.74
N GLN A 32 -7.26 -0.85 6.23
CA GLN A 32 -6.58 0.20 6.99
C GLN A 32 -7.48 1.44 7.08
N PRO A 33 -7.94 1.85 8.28
CA PRO A 33 -8.79 3.03 8.40
C PRO A 33 -7.98 4.30 8.08
N MET A 34 -8.59 5.21 7.32
CA MET A 34 -8.02 6.53 7.03
C MET A 34 -8.59 7.60 7.97
N ASN A 35 -7.85 8.71 8.13
CA ASN A 35 -8.28 9.82 8.96
C ASN A 35 -9.53 10.49 8.36
N LYS A 36 -10.54 10.75 9.21
CA LYS A 36 -11.83 11.32 8.79
C LYS A 36 -11.86 12.85 8.86
N GLU A 37 -11.12 13.42 9.80
CA GLU A 37 -11.14 14.84 10.12
C GLU A 37 -10.08 15.63 9.35
N TYR A 38 -8.93 15.01 9.10
CA TYR A 38 -7.79 15.66 8.47
C TYR A 38 -7.50 15.08 7.08
N SER A 39 -6.98 15.94 6.21
CA SER A 39 -6.46 15.50 4.93
C SER A 39 -5.30 14.53 5.11
N SER A 40 -5.33 13.42 4.37
CA SER A 40 -4.32 12.37 4.40
C SER A 40 -3.54 12.37 3.10
N PHE A 41 -2.21 12.34 3.19
CA PHE A 41 -1.35 12.14 2.02
C PHE A 41 -0.92 10.69 1.94
N VAL A 42 -1.11 10.10 0.77
CA VAL A 42 -0.67 8.74 0.46
C VAL A 42 0.42 8.82 -0.59
N GLU A 43 1.60 8.29 -0.27
CA GLU A 43 2.73 8.22 -1.18
C GLU A 43 3.03 6.75 -1.53
N ILE A 44 2.87 6.39 -2.79
CA ILE A 44 3.24 5.09 -3.34
C ILE A 44 4.61 5.27 -3.99
N LYS A 45 5.64 4.68 -3.38
CA LYS A 45 7.01 4.72 -3.89
C LYS A 45 7.64 3.33 -3.87
N ARG A 46 8.58 3.11 -4.78
CA ARG A 46 9.40 1.90 -4.75
C ARG A 46 10.36 1.97 -3.56
N MET A 47 10.30 0.96 -2.69
CA MET A 47 11.32 0.80 -1.65
C MET A 47 12.65 0.34 -2.27
N PRO A 48 13.81 0.82 -1.77
CA PRO A 48 15.11 0.48 -2.34
C PRO A 48 15.54 -0.96 -2.05
N PHE A 49 14.87 -1.63 -1.10
CA PHE A 49 15.09 -3.03 -0.74
C PHE A 49 13.85 -3.86 -1.08
N GLN A 50 14.06 -5.08 -1.59
CA GLN A 50 12.98 -6.07 -1.75
C GLN A 50 12.70 -6.74 -0.41
N SER A 51 11.43 -6.98 -0.12
CA SER A 51 11.05 -7.88 0.98
C SER A 51 11.49 -9.29 0.63
N THR A 52 12.28 -9.91 1.51
CA THR A 52 12.54 -11.36 1.44
C THR A 52 11.45 -12.04 2.24
N ILE A 53 10.54 -12.75 1.56
CA ILE A 53 9.67 -13.71 2.22
C ILE A 53 10.58 -14.87 2.61
N LEU A 54 10.80 -15.06 3.91
CA LEU A 54 11.42 -16.29 4.39
C LEU A 54 10.32 -17.36 4.32
N ASP A 55 10.35 -18.19 3.27
CA ASP A 55 9.54 -19.41 3.23
C ASP A 55 10.06 -20.35 4.33
N GLN A 56 9.63 -20.10 5.56
CA GLN A 56 9.81 -21.03 6.65
C GLN A 56 8.79 -22.16 6.44
N LEU A 57 9.13 -23.09 5.56
CA LEU A 57 8.84 -24.53 5.60
C LEU A 57 9.53 -25.24 4.41
N GLU A 58 10.81 -24.95 4.16
CA GLU A 58 11.75 -25.91 3.53
C GLU A 58 12.00 -27.05 4.52
N GLY A 59 10.98 -27.89 4.72
CA GLY A 59 11.00 -28.84 5.82
C GLY A 59 10.06 -30.02 5.73
N LYS A 60 9.50 -30.35 4.55
CA LYS A 60 8.96 -31.70 4.23
C LYS A 60 8.91 -31.93 2.72
N ARG A 61 9.95 -32.55 2.19
CA ARG A 61 10.01 -33.48 1.04
C ARG A 61 11.48 -33.93 0.96
N PRO A 62 11.81 -35.23 0.85
CA PRO A 62 11.05 -36.34 0.29
C PRO A 62 10.20 -37.13 1.31
#